data_AF-A8XXE2-F1
#
_entry.id   AF-A8XXE2-F1
#
_cell.length_a   1.000
_cell.length_b   1.000
_cell.length_c   1.000
_cell.angle_alpha   90.00
_cell.angle_beta   90.00
_cell.angle_gamma   90.00
#
_symmetry.space_group_name_H-M   'P 1'
#
loop_
_entity.id
_entity.type
_entity.pdbx_description
1 polymer ?
#
loop_
_entity_poly.entity_id
_entity_poly.type
_entity_poly.pdbx_seq_one_letter_code
_entity_poly.pdbx_strand_id
1 'polypeptide(L)'
;MDRTTGPNHPPPPEKPKFLCIPARPFTCFITIFGILKSASSFYQNPNAGTGAFAFILLTIDLLILVGLSQNTEKCYLWTLKVTFIGLGFITLQFLIYPVIVASSAASGSIPNAYAESAFQIVNRTFGGNDEMFLRGVMAGYVMELAFIFMIALQFVKAFLITRLWDYEKTLEEMR
;
A
#
# COMPACT_ATOMS: atom_id res chain seq x y z
N MET A 1 -21.29 39.23 4.78
CA MET A 1 -21.92 38.97 6.10
C MET A 1 -21.24 37.75 6.68
N ASP A 2 -20.22 38.01 7.49
CA ASP A 2 -19.34 37.00 8.07
C ASP A 2 -19.94 36.58 9.42
N ARG A 3 -20.46 35.36 9.49
CA ARG A 3 -21.20 34.83 10.66
C ARG A 3 -20.28 34.11 11.66
N THR A 4 -18.97 34.30 11.57
CA THR A 4 -17.97 33.46 12.25
C THR A 4 -17.30 34.09 13.48
N THR A 5 -17.62 35.34 13.82
CA THR A 5 -16.94 36.09 14.91
C THR A 5 -17.83 36.35 16.14
N GLY A 6 -18.78 35.47 16.42
CA GLY A 6 -19.53 35.47 17.68
C GLY A 6 -18.73 34.81 18.82
N PRO A 7 -18.77 35.33 20.06
CA PRO A 7 -17.97 34.85 21.21
C PRO A 7 -18.29 33.41 21.67
N ASN A 8 -19.26 32.73 21.02
CA ASN A 8 -19.71 31.38 21.36
C ASN A 8 -19.48 30.35 20.24
N HIS A 9 -18.79 30.70 19.14
CA HIS A 9 -18.46 29.73 18.11
C HIS A 9 -17.14 29.01 18.44
N PRO A 10 -17.12 27.65 18.45
CA PRO A 10 -15.87 26.92 18.57
C PRO A 10 -14.93 27.30 17.42
N PRO A 11 -13.62 27.41 17.66
CA PRO A 11 -12.66 27.73 16.62
C PRO A 11 -12.73 26.67 15.50
N PRO A 12 -12.46 27.06 14.24
CA PRO A 12 -12.46 26.12 13.14
C PRO A 12 -11.49 24.95 13.44
N PRO A 13 -11.87 23.71 13.12
CA PRO A 13 -11.06 22.54 13.40
C PRO A 13 -9.70 22.68 12.70
N GLU A 14 -8.64 22.24 13.37
CA GLU A 14 -7.30 22.26 12.79
C GLU A 14 -7.20 21.18 11.70
N LYS A 15 -6.56 21.51 10.57
CA LYS A 15 -6.35 20.54 9.49
C LYS A 15 -5.63 19.30 10.00
N PRO A 16 -6.07 18.08 9.62
CA PRO A 16 -5.50 16.85 10.13
C PRO A 16 -4.03 16.73 9.72
N LYS A 17 -3.18 16.42 10.70
CA LYS A 17 -1.74 16.19 10.56
C LYS A 17 -1.43 14.77 11.02
N PHE A 18 -0.44 14.14 10.39
CA PHE A 18 0.13 12.87 10.82
C PHE A 18 1.60 13.09 11.12
N LEU A 19 2.02 12.88 12.39
CA LEU A 19 3.42 13.06 12.81
C LEU A 19 4.05 14.39 12.29
N CYS A 20 3.28 15.49 12.35
CA CYS A 20 3.63 16.85 11.87
C CYS A 20 3.55 17.10 10.35
N ILE A 21 3.26 16.10 9.52
CA ILE A 21 3.07 16.26 8.07
C ILE A 21 1.57 16.47 7.79
N PRO A 22 1.18 17.40 6.89
CA PRO A 22 -0.23 17.54 6.54
C PRO A 22 -0.76 16.23 5.95
N ALA A 23 -1.93 15.76 6.41
CA ALA A 23 -2.42 14.42 6.07
C ALA A 23 -2.63 14.24 4.55
N ARG A 24 -3.15 15.27 3.85
CA ARG A 24 -3.40 15.22 2.39
C ARG A 24 -2.15 14.93 1.54
N PRO A 25 -1.10 15.76 1.55
CA PRO A 25 0.10 15.51 0.72
C PRO A 25 0.75 14.18 1.06
N PHE A 26 0.66 13.74 2.32
CA PHE A 26 1.16 12.44 2.72
C PHE A 26 0.35 11.29 2.12
N THR A 27 -0.99 11.34 2.19
CA THR A 27 -1.86 10.34 1.53
C THR A 27 -1.68 10.33 0.01
N CYS A 28 -1.50 11.49 -0.61
CA CYS A 28 -1.20 11.58 -2.04
C CYS A 28 0.16 10.96 -2.38
N PHE A 29 1.19 11.22 -1.57
CA PHE A 29 2.52 10.62 -1.76
C PHE A 29 2.48 9.09 -1.68
N ILE A 30 1.80 8.53 -0.66
CA ILE A 30 1.63 7.07 -0.53
C ILE A 30 0.87 6.50 -1.74
N THR A 31 -0.15 7.20 -2.23
CA THR A 31 -0.92 6.78 -3.41
C THR A 31 -0.08 6.82 -4.68
N ILE A 32 0.72 7.86 -4.91
CA ILE A 32 1.64 7.96 -6.05
C ILE A 32 2.69 6.84 -6.02
N PHE A 33 3.23 6.54 -4.84
CA PHE A 33 4.15 5.40 -4.67
C PHE A 33 3.48 4.07 -5.05
N GLY A 34 2.21 3.87 -4.66
CA GLY A 34 1.41 2.72 -5.08
C GLY A 34 1.21 2.62 -6.59
N ILE A 35 0.92 3.75 -7.26
CA ILE A 35 0.81 3.83 -8.72
C ILE A 35 2.13 3.44 -9.37
N LEU A 36 3.25 4.02 -8.92
CA LEU A 36 4.58 3.74 -9.49
C LEU A 36 4.94 2.26 -9.36
N LYS A 37 4.68 1.65 -8.20
CA LYS A 37 4.91 0.22 -7.95
C LYS A 37 4.01 -0.66 -8.84
N SER A 38 2.75 -0.30 -8.99
CA SER A 38 1.80 -1.07 -9.81
C SER A 38 2.17 -0.95 -11.30
N ALA A 39 2.59 0.23 -11.75
CA ALA A 39 3.07 0.47 -13.11
C ALA A 39 4.39 -0.28 -13.40
N SER A 40 5.35 -0.28 -12.47
CA SER A 40 6.60 -1.02 -12.63
C SER A 40 6.34 -2.54 -12.67
N SER A 41 5.43 -3.02 -11.81
CA SER A 41 5.03 -4.43 -11.80
C SER A 41 4.33 -4.85 -13.11
N PHE A 42 3.52 -3.98 -13.70
CA PHE A 42 2.86 -4.23 -14.98
C PHE A 42 3.87 -4.29 -16.13
N TYR A 43 4.87 -3.41 -16.14
CA TYR A 43 5.91 -3.39 -17.18
C TYR A 43 6.83 -4.61 -17.12
N GLN A 44 7.18 -5.08 -15.91
CA GLN A 44 8.13 -6.18 -15.73
C GLN A 44 7.54 -7.57 -15.95
N ASN A 45 6.22 -7.76 -15.82
CA ASN A 45 5.57 -9.07 -15.90
C ASN A 45 4.40 -9.07 -16.90
N PRO A 46 4.62 -9.42 -18.18
CA PRO A 46 3.57 -9.44 -19.20
C PRO A 46 2.62 -10.65 -19.08
N ASN A 47 2.72 -11.46 -18.01
CA ASN A 47 1.81 -12.58 -17.79
C ASN A 47 0.39 -12.10 -17.50
N ALA A 48 -0.60 -12.67 -18.18
CA ALA A 48 -2.00 -12.23 -18.09
C ALA A 48 -2.54 -12.23 -16.64
N GLY A 49 -2.15 -13.22 -15.83
CA GLY A 49 -2.58 -13.31 -14.43
C GLY A 49 -1.98 -12.22 -13.53
N THR A 50 -0.66 -12.07 -13.54
CA THR A 50 0.04 -11.07 -12.70
C THR A 50 -0.23 -9.64 -13.18
N GLY A 51 -0.33 -9.44 -14.50
CA GLY A 51 -0.69 -8.19 -15.13
C GLY A 51 -2.11 -7.73 -14.80
N ALA A 52 -3.10 -8.64 -14.75
CA ALA A 52 -4.46 -8.29 -14.35
C ALA A 52 -4.53 -7.76 -12.92
N PHE A 53 -3.83 -8.40 -11.98
CA PHE A 53 -3.75 -7.93 -10.59
C PHE A 53 -3.06 -6.56 -10.48
N ALA A 54 -1.97 -6.34 -11.22
CA ALA A 54 -1.28 -5.05 -11.27
C ALA A 54 -2.19 -3.95 -11.84
N PHE A 55 -2.94 -4.26 -12.90
CA PHE A 55 -3.90 -3.33 -13.52
C PHE A 55 -5.06 -2.96 -12.60
N ILE A 56 -5.63 -3.94 -11.88
CA ILE A 56 -6.69 -3.70 -10.89
C ILE A 56 -6.17 -2.78 -9.79
N LEU A 57 -5.00 -3.06 -9.21
CA LEU A 57 -4.42 -2.21 -8.17
C LEU A 57 -4.07 -0.81 -8.68
N LEU A 58 -3.53 -0.69 -9.89
CA LEU A 58 -3.27 0.60 -10.54
C LEU A 58 -4.56 1.41 -10.66
N THR A 59 -5.64 0.77 -11.12
CA THR A 59 -6.96 1.41 -11.26
C THR A 59 -7.49 1.86 -9.91
N ILE A 60 -7.39 1.03 -8.87
CA ILE A 60 -7.79 1.37 -7.51
C ILE A 60 -7.00 2.58 -6.99
N ASP A 61 -5.69 2.61 -7.14
CA ASP A 61 -4.87 3.75 -6.69
C ASP A 61 -5.16 5.03 -7.48
N LEU A 62 -5.48 4.94 -8.78
CA LEU A 62 -5.94 6.09 -9.57
C LEU A 62 -7.30 6.60 -9.09
N LEU A 63 -8.26 5.70 -8.82
CA LEU A 63 -9.56 6.07 -8.27
C LEU A 63 -9.41 6.76 -6.91
N ILE A 64 -8.50 6.27 -6.06
CA ILE A 64 -8.19 6.91 -4.77
C ILE A 64 -7.64 8.32 -5.00
N LEU A 65 -6.70 8.49 -5.94
CA LEU A 65 -6.12 9.80 -6.24
C LEU A 65 -7.18 10.81 -6.74
N VAL A 66 -8.11 10.36 -7.59
CA VAL A 66 -9.25 11.18 -8.04
C VAL A 66 -10.19 11.51 -6.87
N GLY A 67 -10.48 10.56 -5.99
CA GLY A 67 -11.31 10.81 -4.82
C GLY A 67 -10.69 11.82 -3.85
N LEU A 68 -9.37 11.77 -3.68
CA LEU A 68 -8.62 12.71 -2.84
C LEU A 68 -8.60 14.15 -3.39
N SER A 69 -8.72 14.35 -4.71
CA SER A 69 -8.66 15.67 -5.33
C SER A 69 -9.97 16.48 -5.21
N GLN A 70 -11.11 15.79 -5.03
CA GLN A 70 -12.43 16.43 -5.04
C GLN A 70 -12.80 17.13 -3.72
N ASN A 71 -12.08 16.90 -2.61
CA ASN A 71 -12.23 17.61 -1.33
C ASN A 71 -13.69 17.75 -0.82
N THR A 72 -14.52 16.72 -0.97
CA THR A 72 -15.89 16.68 -0.41
C THR A 72 -16.08 15.48 0.51
N GLU A 73 -17.00 15.57 1.48
CA GLU A 73 -17.26 14.47 2.42
C GLU A 73 -17.59 13.16 1.71
N LYS A 74 -18.52 13.22 0.73
CA LYS A 74 -18.98 12.05 -0.04
C LYS A 74 -17.83 11.38 -0.80
N CYS A 75 -16.91 12.16 -1.34
CA CYS A 75 -15.74 11.63 -2.04
C CYS A 75 -14.77 10.94 -1.09
N TYR A 76 -14.57 11.44 0.13
CA TYR A 76 -13.73 10.76 1.12
C TYR A 76 -14.33 9.43 1.58
N LEU A 77 -15.65 9.37 1.82
CA LEU A 77 -16.34 8.12 2.14
C LEU A 77 -16.20 7.08 1.01
N TRP A 78 -16.34 7.53 -0.24
CA TRP A 78 -16.15 6.67 -1.41
C TRP A 78 -14.69 6.21 -1.55
N THR A 79 -13.73 7.11 -1.37
CA THR A 79 -12.29 6.82 -1.37
C THR A 79 -11.92 5.80 -0.30
N LEU A 80 -12.53 5.90 0.88
CA LEU A 80 -12.33 4.95 1.98
C LEU A 80 -12.81 3.54 1.58
N LYS A 81 -14.00 3.42 0.97
CA LYS A 81 -14.51 2.13 0.45
C LYS A 81 -13.59 1.53 -0.59
N VAL A 82 -13.12 2.33 -1.55
CA VAL A 82 -12.16 1.90 -2.58
C VAL A 82 -10.82 1.45 -1.96
N THR A 83 -10.36 2.15 -0.92
CA THR A 83 -9.13 1.77 -0.19
C THR A 83 -9.27 0.41 0.49
N PHE A 84 -10.42 0.11 1.10
CA PHE A 84 -10.69 -1.22 1.67
C PHE A 84 -10.76 -2.34 0.61
N ILE A 85 -11.31 -2.05 -0.58
CA ILE A 85 -11.27 -3.01 -1.70
C ILE A 85 -9.80 -3.29 -2.09
N GLY A 86 -8.98 -2.24 -2.21
CA GLY A 86 -7.54 -2.38 -2.44
C GLY A 86 -6.82 -3.21 -1.36
N LEU A 87 -7.20 -3.03 -0.09
CA LEU A 87 -6.68 -3.81 1.03
C LEU A 87 -7.00 -5.30 0.90
N GLY A 88 -8.22 -5.64 0.44
CA GLY A 88 -8.61 -7.03 0.15
C GLY A 88 -7.73 -7.66 -0.93
N PHE A 89 -7.51 -6.95 -2.05
CA PHE A 89 -6.67 -7.44 -3.14
C PHE A 89 -5.21 -7.63 -2.74
N ILE A 90 -4.62 -6.70 -1.98
CA ILE A 90 -3.23 -6.84 -1.55
C ILE A 90 -3.05 -7.97 -0.53
N THR A 91 -4.05 -8.20 0.33
CA THR A 91 -4.06 -9.34 1.25
C THR A 91 -4.14 -10.66 0.49
N LEU A 92 -4.96 -10.72 -0.56
CA LEU A 92 -5.01 -11.89 -1.45
C LEU A 92 -3.65 -12.14 -2.13
N GLN A 93 -2.95 -11.09 -2.57
CA GLN A 93 -1.60 -11.22 -3.13
C GLN A 93 -0.59 -11.72 -2.10
N PHE A 94 -0.67 -11.24 -0.85
CA PHE A 94 0.18 -11.71 0.24
C PHE A 94 0.04 -13.22 0.49
N LEU A 95 -1.15 -13.80 0.30
CA LEU A 95 -1.34 -15.24 0.45
C LEU A 95 -0.73 -16.06 -0.71
N ILE A 96 -0.74 -15.50 -1.93
CA ILE A 96 -0.40 -16.25 -3.14
C ILE A 96 1.07 -16.08 -3.54
N TYR A 97 1.56 -14.84 -3.58
CA TYR A 97 2.84 -14.52 -4.20
C TYR A 97 4.07 -15.03 -3.44
N PRO A 98 4.15 -14.95 -2.10
CA PRO A 98 5.28 -15.51 -1.37
C PRO A 98 5.44 -17.01 -1.62
N VAL A 99 4.34 -17.76 -1.70
CA VAL A 99 4.34 -19.20 -2.00
C VAL A 99 4.84 -19.46 -3.41
N ILE A 100 4.35 -18.70 -4.41
CA ILE A 100 4.82 -18.83 -5.80
C ILE A 100 6.32 -18.53 -5.90
N VAL A 101 6.78 -17.43 -5.30
CA VAL A 101 8.19 -17.02 -5.36
C VAL A 101 9.09 -18.00 -4.60
N ALA A 102 8.70 -18.45 -3.41
CA ALA A 102 9.42 -19.47 -2.66
C ALA A 102 9.56 -20.77 -3.46
N SER A 103 8.46 -21.23 -4.06
CA SER A 103 8.44 -22.46 -4.86
C SER A 103 9.29 -22.32 -6.12
N SER A 104 9.23 -21.16 -6.78
CA SER A 104 10.01 -20.85 -7.99
C SER A 104 11.50 -20.75 -7.69
N ALA A 105 11.87 -20.17 -6.54
CA ALA A 105 13.24 -20.09 -6.07
C ALA A 105 13.78 -21.47 -5.66
N ALA A 106 12.96 -22.30 -5.01
CA ALA A 106 13.31 -23.67 -4.62
C ALA A 106 13.48 -24.61 -5.82
N SER A 107 12.71 -24.41 -6.90
CA SER A 107 12.81 -25.21 -8.12
C SER A 107 13.98 -24.83 -9.02
N GLY A 108 14.74 -23.78 -8.69
CA GLY A 108 15.85 -23.30 -9.50
C GLY A 108 15.43 -22.47 -10.74
N SER A 109 14.16 -22.07 -10.83
CA SER A 109 13.64 -21.33 -11.99
C SER A 109 14.06 -19.83 -12.04
N ILE A 110 14.62 -19.28 -10.96
CA ILE A 110 15.06 -17.88 -10.88
C ILE A 110 16.60 -17.82 -11.05
N PRO A 111 17.15 -17.10 -12.05
CA PRO A 111 18.60 -16.98 -12.27
C PRO A 111 19.36 -16.30 -11.12
N ASN A 112 20.61 -16.71 -10.89
CA ASN A 112 21.41 -16.45 -9.67
C ASN A 112 22.10 -15.08 -9.56
N ALA A 113 21.60 -14.01 -10.19
CA ALA A 113 22.45 -12.83 -10.40
C ALA A 113 22.77 -11.98 -9.14
N TYR A 114 21.99 -12.07 -8.05
CA TYR A 114 22.10 -11.10 -6.93
C TYR A 114 22.06 -11.67 -5.51
N ALA A 115 21.99 -12.99 -5.32
CA ALA A 115 21.64 -13.57 -4.02
C ALA A 115 22.77 -14.36 -3.32
N GLU A 116 23.97 -14.43 -3.90
CA GLU A 116 25.07 -15.24 -3.37
C GLU A 116 25.48 -14.89 -1.94
N SER A 117 25.58 -13.59 -1.58
CA SER A 117 26.13 -13.18 -0.29
C SER A 117 25.21 -13.50 0.90
N ALA A 118 23.90 -13.27 0.75
CA ALA A 118 22.93 -13.63 1.77
C ALA A 118 22.81 -15.15 1.92
N PHE A 119 22.84 -15.90 0.81
CA PHE A 119 22.76 -17.36 0.84
C PHE A 119 23.97 -18.00 1.51
N GLN A 120 25.18 -17.51 1.26
CA GLN A 120 26.40 -18.05 1.87
C GLN A 120 26.43 -17.91 3.40
N ILE A 121 25.89 -16.82 3.96
CA ILE A 121 25.83 -16.62 5.42
C ILE A 121 24.85 -17.60 6.07
N VAL A 122 23.68 -17.79 5.46
CA VAL A 122 22.65 -18.70 5.99
C VAL A 122 23.11 -20.15 5.85
N ASN A 123 23.74 -20.53 4.73
CA ASN A 123 24.27 -21.88 4.54
C ASN A 123 25.34 -22.26 5.57
N ARG A 124 26.23 -21.31 5.91
CA ARG A 124 27.22 -21.50 6.97
C ARG A 124 26.62 -21.61 8.37
N THR A 125 25.44 -21.01 8.59
CA THR A 125 24.78 -20.98 9.90
C THR A 125 23.89 -22.20 10.13
N PHE A 126 23.20 -22.67 9.08
CA PHE A 126 22.23 -23.76 9.20
C PHE A 126 22.76 -25.14 8.77
N GLY A 127 23.91 -25.21 8.10
CA GLY A 127 24.64 -26.46 7.83
C GLY A 127 23.81 -27.51 7.09
N GLY A 128 23.74 -27.44 5.75
CA GLY A 128 23.08 -28.47 4.96
C GLY A 128 23.34 -28.31 3.46
N ASN A 129 23.30 -29.44 2.73
CA ASN A 129 23.41 -29.50 1.27
C ASN A 129 22.13 -29.03 0.53
N ASP A 130 21.12 -28.55 1.26
CA ASP A 130 19.81 -28.19 0.71
C ASP A 130 19.73 -26.69 0.35
N GLU A 131 20.73 -26.21 -0.40
CA GLU A 131 20.85 -24.80 -0.79
C GLU A 131 19.59 -24.29 -1.51
N MET A 132 18.97 -25.14 -2.32
CA MET A 132 17.75 -24.81 -3.05
C MET A 132 16.53 -24.66 -2.13
N PHE A 133 16.41 -25.51 -1.10
CA PHE A 133 15.31 -25.40 -0.13
C PHE A 133 15.45 -24.11 0.69
N LEU A 134 16.64 -23.86 1.23
CA LEU A 134 16.94 -22.64 1.99
C LEU A 134 16.70 -21.39 1.16
N ARG A 135 16.99 -21.49 -0.15
CA ARG A 135 16.69 -20.46 -1.13
C ARG A 135 15.21 -20.18 -1.33
N GLY A 136 14.40 -21.22 -1.43
CA GLY A 136 12.95 -21.07 -1.44
C GLY A 136 12.46 -20.33 -0.20
N VAL A 137 12.90 -20.76 0.98
CA VAL A 137 12.51 -20.18 2.26
C VAL A 137 12.86 -18.69 2.34
N MET A 138 14.10 -18.32 2.01
CA MET A 138 14.54 -16.91 2.06
C MET A 138 13.79 -16.03 1.06
N ALA A 139 13.59 -16.51 -0.18
CA ALA A 139 12.84 -15.77 -1.19
C ALA A 139 11.38 -15.56 -0.77
N GLY A 140 10.76 -16.56 -0.14
CA GLY A 140 9.44 -16.46 0.48
C GLY A 140 9.38 -15.36 1.53
N TYR A 141 10.26 -15.41 2.54
CA TYR A 141 10.28 -14.42 3.63
C TYR A 141 10.53 -12.99 3.15
N VAL A 142 11.44 -12.80 2.18
CA VAL A 142 11.67 -11.46 1.59
C VAL A 142 10.40 -10.92 0.95
N MET A 143 9.66 -11.77 0.22
CA MET A 143 8.38 -11.38 -0.37
C MET A 143 7.31 -11.12 0.69
N GLU A 144 7.22 -11.95 1.74
CA GLU A 144 6.28 -11.73 2.84
C GLU A 144 6.51 -10.37 3.50
N LEU A 145 7.76 -10.03 3.84
CA LEU A 145 8.11 -8.75 4.43
C LEU A 145 7.74 -7.57 3.52
N ALA A 146 7.99 -7.70 2.21
CA ALA A 146 7.60 -6.68 1.24
C ALA A 146 6.08 -6.46 1.21
N PHE A 147 5.29 -7.54 1.23
CA PHE A 147 3.83 -7.43 1.25
C PHE A 147 3.29 -6.92 2.59
N ILE A 148 3.85 -7.33 3.73
CA ILE A 148 3.49 -6.80 5.06
C ILE A 148 3.71 -5.28 5.09
N PHE A 149 4.84 -4.81 4.57
CA PHE A 149 5.11 -3.37 4.47
C PHE A 149 4.07 -2.66 3.60
N MET A 150 3.70 -3.24 2.45
CA MET A 150 2.69 -2.65 1.58
C MET A 150 1.27 -2.64 2.20
N ILE A 151 0.91 -3.69 2.93
CA ILE A 151 -0.34 -3.76 3.70
C ILE A 151 -0.35 -2.65 4.77
N ALA A 152 0.77 -2.47 5.49
CA ALA A 152 0.92 -1.42 6.48
C ALA A 152 0.73 -0.01 5.86
N LEU A 153 1.31 0.24 4.68
CA LEU A 153 1.10 1.49 3.94
C LEU A 153 -0.38 1.72 3.57
N GLN A 154 -1.11 0.67 3.18
CA GLN A 154 -2.55 0.80 2.91
C GLN A 154 -3.37 1.05 4.18
N PHE A 155 -3.01 0.46 5.31
CA PHE A 155 -3.65 0.79 6.59
C PHE A 155 -3.40 2.24 7.00
N VAL A 156 -2.18 2.74 6.85
CA VAL A 156 -1.86 4.16 7.09
C VAL A 156 -2.70 5.04 6.18
N LYS A 157 -2.82 4.70 4.89
CA LYS A 157 -3.67 5.42 3.93
C LYS A 157 -5.13 5.46 4.38
N ALA A 158 -5.70 4.31 4.75
CA ALA A 158 -7.08 4.22 5.23
C ALA A 158 -7.30 5.08 6.48
N PHE A 159 -6.39 5.02 7.45
CA PHE A 159 -6.44 5.83 8.66
C PHE A 159 -6.41 7.34 8.35
N LEU A 160 -5.53 7.79 7.45
CA LEU A 160 -5.45 9.19 7.04
C LEU A 160 -6.72 9.66 6.33
N ILE A 161 -7.31 8.81 5.47
CA ILE A 161 -8.58 9.11 4.79
C ILE A 161 -9.71 9.24 5.80
N THR A 162 -9.80 8.35 6.81
CA THR A 162 -10.78 8.47 7.88
C THR A 162 -10.63 9.81 8.62
N ARG A 163 -9.40 10.22 8.96
CA ARG A 163 -9.16 11.52 9.60
C ARG A 163 -9.53 12.71 8.71
N LEU A 164 -9.33 12.60 7.40
CA LEU A 164 -9.75 13.63 6.44
C LEU A 164 -11.28 13.69 6.30
N TRP A 165 -11.95 12.54 6.33
CA TRP A 165 -13.40 12.46 6.32
C TRP A 165 -14.01 13.08 7.57
N ASP A 166 -13.53 12.73 8.77
CA ASP A 166 -14.00 13.31 10.04
C ASP A 166 -13.85 14.84 10.05
N TYR A 167 -12.74 15.35 9.52
CA TYR A 167 -12.48 16.79 9.41
C TYR A 167 -13.44 17.51 8.46
N GLU A 168 -13.67 16.96 7.26
CA GLU A 168 -14.60 17.59 6.31
C GLU A 168 -16.04 17.48 6.78
N LYS A 169 -16.41 16.37 7.45
CA LYS A 169 -17.73 16.21 8.05
C LYS A 169 -18.01 17.29 9.10
N THR A 170 -17.06 17.53 10.00
CA THR A 170 -17.19 18.62 11.00
C THR A 170 -17.27 20.00 10.34
N LEU A 171 -16.54 20.20 9.23
CA LEU A 171 -16.60 21.45 8.47
C LEU A 171 -17.94 21.67 7.76
N GLU A 172 -18.56 20.61 7.24
CA GLU A 172 -19.91 20.66 6.66
C GLU A 172 -20.99 20.91 7.73
N GLU A 173 -20.86 20.34 8.93
CA GLU A 173 -21.79 20.58 10.04
C GLU A 173 -21.76 22.03 10.57
N MET A 174 -20.65 22.75 10.39
CA MET A 174 -20.53 24.16 10.79
C MET A 174 -20.93 25.16 9.70
N ARG A 175 -21.14 24.71 8.45
CA ARG A 175 -21.53 25.57 7.31
C ARG A 175 -23.04 25.75 7.25
#